data_AF-A0A9X7WEI0-F1
#
_entry.id   AF-A0A9X7WEI0-F1
#
_cell.length_a   1.000
_cell.length_b   1.000
_cell.length_c   1.000
_cell.angle_alpha   90.00
_cell.angle_beta   90.00
_cell.angle_gamma   90.00
#
_symmetry.space_group_name_H-M   'P 1'
#
loop_
_entity.id
_entity.type
_entity.pdbx_description
1 polymer ?
#
loop_
_entity_poly.entity_id
_entity_poly.type
_entity_poly.pdbx_seq_one_letter_code
_entity_poly.pdbx_strand_id
1 'polypeptide(L)'
;MTVAADADRGSFRHIALFYRSPQEYLDYLVPFVAEGVADGLPVLVAVPEPNLSLLRAALPNDAVEFVTLADMSQVGRNPTHILGGVLGTFAARHPSGPVRMVGEPVWSGRSELEYPACVQHEALVNEAFTGRGLTILCPYDATHLDSDILVDAEITHPWLGHVGQPDRTSAGFAPDAAWVRYNEPLPSIPTAASCTLHRLTDLAGARQFAAKYARWFGFAAAEIADLQLIVNELASNSLQHGREPCTLLLWEAEDQLICQVSDSGRLTDRLAGRRPILGLGDHGCGLFVVNATADLVRIHTTASGTTVQAHLRMRKSA
;
A
#
# COMPACT_ATOMS: atom_id res chain seq x y z
N MET A 1 -36.69 -29.15 9.79
CA MET A 1 -36.07 -28.24 10.76
C MET A 1 -35.13 -29.10 11.58
N THR A 2 -33.82 -28.94 11.66
CA THR A 2 -32.85 -27.83 11.48
C THR A 2 -31.50 -28.53 11.83
N VAL A 3 -30.30 -28.25 11.35
CA VAL A 3 -29.66 -27.08 10.75
C VAL A 3 -28.62 -27.64 9.77
N ALA A 4 -28.61 -27.16 8.53
CA ALA A 4 -27.54 -27.44 7.58
C ALA A 4 -26.25 -26.79 8.07
N ALA A 5 -25.14 -27.52 7.95
CA ALA A 5 -23.80 -27.07 8.25
C ALA A 5 -23.56 -25.66 7.71
N ASP A 6 -22.99 -24.82 8.57
CA ASP A 6 -22.52 -23.48 8.27
C ASP A 6 -21.71 -23.53 6.98
N ALA A 7 -22.19 -22.82 5.95
CA ALA A 7 -21.51 -22.72 4.67
C ALA A 7 -20.16 -22.05 4.94
N ASP A 8 -19.09 -22.78 4.64
CA ASP A 8 -17.69 -22.38 4.75
C ASP A 8 -17.51 -20.94 4.20
N ARG A 9 -17.47 -19.96 5.12
CA ARG A 9 -17.18 -18.57 4.77
C ARG A 9 -15.71 -18.58 4.32
N GLY A 10 -15.50 -18.43 3.00
CA GLY A 10 -14.22 -18.68 2.33
C GLY A 10 -12.99 -18.28 3.15
N SER A 11 -12.04 -19.21 3.27
CA SER A 11 -10.83 -19.02 4.05
C SER A 11 -9.86 -18.08 3.33
N PHE A 12 -9.56 -16.96 3.97
CA PHE A 12 -8.51 -16.06 3.52
C PHE A 12 -7.13 -16.70 3.79
N ARG A 13 -6.24 -16.68 2.81
CA ARG A 13 -4.85 -17.11 2.94
C ARG A 13 -3.92 -15.99 2.51
N HIS A 14 -2.99 -15.64 3.39
CA HIS A 14 -1.89 -14.72 3.12
C HIS A 14 -0.58 -15.46 3.32
N ILE A 15 0.20 -15.63 2.25
CA ILE A 15 1.33 -16.56 2.19
C ILE A 15 2.60 -15.78 1.84
N ALA A 16 3.62 -15.83 2.69
CA ALA A 16 4.97 -15.40 2.33
C ALA A 16 5.69 -16.55 1.62
N LEU A 17 6.06 -16.38 0.35
CA LEU A 17 6.87 -17.34 -0.40
C LEU A 17 8.34 -16.93 -0.34
N PHE A 18 9.18 -17.72 0.32
CA PHE A 18 10.62 -17.51 0.29
C PHE A 18 11.24 -18.28 -0.86
N TYR A 19 11.95 -17.57 -1.75
CA TYR A 19 12.67 -18.16 -2.88
C TYR A 19 14.12 -17.69 -2.89
N ARG A 20 15.02 -18.48 -3.47
CA ARG A 20 16.47 -18.19 -3.54
C ARG A 20 17.00 -18.06 -4.95
N SER A 21 16.19 -18.39 -5.96
CA SER A 21 16.58 -18.28 -7.37
C SER A 21 15.38 -17.95 -8.26
N PRO A 22 15.62 -17.40 -9.47
CA PRO A 22 14.56 -17.23 -10.47
C PRO A 22 13.84 -18.53 -10.81
N GLN A 23 14.52 -19.68 -10.77
CA GLN A 23 13.89 -20.97 -11.03
C GLN A 23 12.93 -21.34 -9.90
N GLU A 24 13.33 -21.20 -8.64
CA GLU A 24 12.45 -21.44 -7.48
C GLU A 24 11.22 -20.52 -7.51
N TYR A 25 11.41 -19.26 -7.89
CA TYR A 25 10.33 -18.28 -8.08
C TYR A 25 9.31 -18.77 -9.12
N LEU A 26 9.79 -19.24 -10.28
CA LEU A 26 8.94 -19.77 -11.35
C LEU A 26 8.27 -21.11 -10.98
N ASP A 27 9.01 -22.02 -10.36
CA ASP A 27 8.54 -23.36 -9.99
C ASP A 27 7.34 -23.31 -9.04
N TYR A 28 7.23 -22.26 -8.22
CA TYR A 28 6.06 -22.05 -7.36
C TYR A 28 4.97 -21.24 -8.07
N LEU A 29 5.33 -20.09 -8.65
CA LEU A 29 4.33 -19.12 -9.12
C LEU A 29 3.65 -19.54 -10.42
N VAL A 30 4.35 -20.21 -11.34
CA VAL A 30 3.75 -20.65 -12.60
C VAL A 30 2.62 -21.66 -12.35
N PRO A 31 2.80 -22.73 -11.56
CA PRO A 31 1.69 -23.61 -11.18
C PRO A 31 0.58 -22.88 -10.43
N PHE A 32 0.93 -22.03 -9.44
CA PHE A 32 -0.07 -21.28 -8.66
C PHE A 32 -0.99 -20.42 -9.55
N VAL A 33 -0.43 -19.74 -10.55
CA VAL A 33 -1.18 -18.92 -11.49
C VAL A 33 -1.93 -19.78 -12.51
N ALA A 34 -1.27 -20.76 -13.13
CA ALA A 34 -1.87 -21.59 -14.18
C ALA A 34 -3.03 -22.45 -13.66
N GLU A 35 -2.91 -23.03 -12.46
CA GLU A 35 -4.00 -23.76 -11.81
C GLU A 35 -5.17 -22.84 -11.49
N GLY A 36 -4.90 -21.62 -11.01
CA GLY A 36 -5.94 -20.62 -10.76
C GLY A 36 -6.75 -20.30 -12.01
N VAL A 37 -6.07 -20.12 -13.14
CA VAL A 37 -6.73 -19.89 -14.44
C VAL A 37 -7.49 -21.14 -14.90
N ALA A 38 -6.91 -22.33 -14.79
CA ALA A 38 -7.55 -23.59 -15.18
C ALA A 38 -8.84 -23.86 -14.38
N ASP A 39 -8.86 -23.46 -13.10
CA ASP A 39 -10.03 -23.52 -12.22
C ASP A 39 -11.06 -22.40 -12.50
N GLY A 40 -10.79 -21.52 -13.47
CA GLY A 40 -11.64 -20.38 -13.82
C GLY A 40 -11.64 -19.25 -12.78
N LEU A 41 -10.62 -19.20 -11.92
CA LEU A 41 -10.48 -18.16 -10.90
C LEU A 41 -9.95 -16.87 -11.52
N PRO A 42 -10.43 -15.70 -11.06
CA PRO A 42 -9.75 -14.44 -11.35
C PRO A 42 -8.35 -14.44 -10.73
N VAL A 43 -7.34 -14.08 -11.53
CA VAL A 43 -5.94 -14.02 -11.09
C VAL A 43 -5.34 -12.63 -11.35
N LEU A 44 -4.73 -12.06 -10.32
CA LEU A 44 -3.89 -10.85 -10.41
C LEU A 44 -2.44 -11.23 -10.11
N VAL A 45 -1.51 -10.76 -10.92
CA VAL A 45 -0.07 -10.78 -10.61
C VAL A 45 0.44 -9.34 -10.66
N ALA A 46 0.76 -8.81 -9.50
CA ALA A 46 1.34 -7.50 -9.31
C ALA A 46 2.74 -7.65 -8.70
N VAL A 47 3.77 -7.61 -9.55
CA VAL A 47 5.18 -7.76 -9.15
C VAL A 47 6.05 -6.75 -9.90
N PRO A 48 7.28 -6.42 -9.45
CA PRO A 48 8.18 -5.52 -10.17
C PRO A 48 8.45 -5.99 -11.61
N GLU A 49 8.66 -5.05 -12.53
CA GLU A 49 8.82 -5.32 -13.97
C GLU A 49 9.78 -6.49 -14.31
N PRO A 50 10.99 -6.61 -13.71
CA PRO A 50 11.87 -7.73 -14.04
C PRO A 50 11.24 -9.10 -13.76
N ASN A 51 10.55 -9.23 -12.62
CA ASN A 51 9.85 -10.45 -12.23
C ASN A 51 8.54 -10.63 -13.01
N LEU A 52 7.89 -9.54 -13.42
CA LEU A 52 6.69 -9.56 -14.23
C LEU A 52 6.98 -10.10 -15.64
N SER A 53 8.08 -9.62 -16.25
CA SER A 53 8.57 -10.09 -17.54
C SER A 53 9.04 -11.55 -17.47
N LEU A 54 9.72 -11.94 -16.38
CA LEU A 54 10.10 -13.33 -16.12
C LEU A 54 8.88 -14.27 -16.05
N LEU A 55 7.85 -13.91 -15.27
CA LEU A 55 6.62 -14.72 -15.17
C LEU A 55 5.86 -14.78 -16.48
N ARG A 56 5.71 -13.65 -17.17
CA ARG A 56 5.00 -13.59 -18.45
C ARG A 56 5.62 -14.52 -19.49
N ALA A 57 6.96 -14.63 -19.52
CA ALA A 57 7.66 -15.51 -20.44
C ALA A 57 7.53 -17.01 -20.09
N ALA A 58 7.32 -17.33 -18.82
CA ALA A 58 7.24 -18.71 -18.33
C ALA A 58 5.81 -19.28 -18.26
N LEU A 59 4.80 -18.41 -18.17
CA LEU A 59 3.40 -18.81 -18.13
C LEU A 59 2.92 -19.38 -19.48
N PRO A 60 2.08 -20.42 -19.48
CA PRO A 60 1.42 -20.89 -20.70
C PRO A 60 0.65 -19.77 -21.40
N ASN A 61 0.72 -19.69 -22.73
CA ASN A 61 0.11 -18.60 -23.51
C ASN A 61 -1.40 -18.48 -23.25
N ASP A 62 -2.09 -19.60 -23.13
CA ASP A 62 -3.51 -19.67 -22.79
C ASP A 62 -3.80 -19.19 -21.37
N ALA A 63 -2.87 -19.35 -20.42
CA ALA A 63 -3.03 -18.81 -19.07
C ALA A 63 -2.85 -17.28 -19.02
N VAL A 64 -1.83 -16.75 -19.71
CA VAL A 64 -1.48 -15.31 -19.68
C VAL A 64 -2.65 -14.42 -20.08
N GLU A 65 -3.48 -14.84 -21.04
CA GLU A 65 -4.64 -14.07 -21.52
C GLU A 65 -5.72 -13.85 -20.45
N PHE A 66 -5.78 -14.70 -19.42
CA PHE A 66 -6.77 -14.62 -18.34
C PHE A 66 -6.21 -14.03 -17.03
N VAL A 67 -4.93 -13.63 -17.01
CA VAL A 67 -4.28 -13.04 -15.84
C VAL A 67 -4.22 -11.52 -15.99
N THR A 68 -4.63 -10.80 -14.93
CA THR A 68 -4.36 -9.36 -14.83
C THR A 68 -2.92 -9.16 -14.39
N LEU A 69 -2.08 -8.61 -15.26
CA LEU A 69 -0.68 -8.30 -14.99
C LEU A 69 -0.51 -6.82 -14.68
N ALA A 70 0.16 -6.49 -13.57
CA ALA A 70 0.45 -5.12 -13.17
C ALA A 70 1.91 -4.99 -12.69
N ASP A 71 2.57 -3.89 -13.07
CA ASP A 71 3.90 -3.58 -12.57
C ASP A 71 3.80 -2.93 -11.18
N MET A 72 4.21 -3.68 -10.15
CA MET A 72 4.14 -3.23 -8.75
C MET A 72 5.03 -2.01 -8.49
N SER A 73 6.09 -1.79 -9.27
CA SER A 73 6.91 -0.58 -9.14
C SER A 73 6.16 0.69 -9.52
N GLN A 74 5.12 0.58 -10.35
CA GLN A 74 4.27 1.69 -10.78
C GLN A 74 2.98 1.76 -9.95
N VAL A 75 2.18 0.68 -9.95
CA VAL A 75 0.86 0.68 -9.29
C VAL A 75 0.97 0.65 -7.76
N GLY A 76 2.09 0.12 -7.26
CA GLY A 76 2.42 0.04 -5.85
C GLY A 76 3.56 0.95 -5.43
N ARG A 77 3.91 1.98 -6.22
CA ARG A 77 4.94 2.96 -5.86
C ARG A 77 4.76 3.45 -4.41
N ASN A 78 3.52 3.77 -4.06
CA ASN A 78 3.09 4.05 -2.70
C ASN A 78 2.50 2.78 -2.04
N PRO A 79 3.15 2.18 -1.04
CA PRO A 79 2.66 0.96 -0.39
C PRO A 79 1.28 1.12 0.26
N THR A 80 0.93 2.33 0.69
CA THR A 80 -0.38 2.59 1.31
C THR A 80 -1.53 2.51 0.32
N HIS A 81 -1.26 2.71 -0.97
CA HIS A 81 -2.25 2.60 -2.04
C HIS A 81 -2.53 1.15 -2.46
N ILE A 82 -1.56 0.24 -2.33
CA ILE A 82 -1.65 -1.14 -2.83
C ILE A 82 -2.92 -1.85 -2.33
N LEU A 83 -3.21 -1.72 -1.03
CA LEU A 83 -4.30 -2.48 -0.40
C LEU A 83 -5.66 -2.12 -0.98
N GLY A 84 -5.94 -0.83 -1.14
CA GLY A 84 -7.23 -0.35 -1.66
C GLY A 84 -7.24 -0.26 -3.17
N GLY A 85 -6.22 0.37 -3.76
CA GLY A 85 -6.15 0.71 -5.17
C GLY A 85 -5.86 -0.45 -6.10
N VAL A 86 -5.06 -1.42 -5.64
CA VAL A 86 -4.62 -2.56 -6.45
C VAL A 86 -5.38 -3.82 -6.04
N LEU A 87 -5.09 -4.34 -4.84
CA LEU A 87 -5.66 -5.61 -4.36
C LEU A 87 -7.17 -5.48 -4.11
N GLY A 88 -7.59 -4.45 -3.39
CA GLY A 88 -8.98 -4.18 -3.05
C GLY A 88 -9.86 -3.94 -4.29
N THR A 89 -9.40 -3.08 -5.21
CA THR A 89 -10.10 -2.82 -6.48
C THR A 89 -10.26 -4.10 -7.32
N PHE A 90 -9.21 -4.92 -7.42
CA PHE A 90 -9.30 -6.18 -8.16
C PHE A 90 -10.28 -7.14 -7.49
N ALA A 91 -10.11 -7.33 -6.19
CA ALA A 91 -10.96 -8.16 -5.35
C ALA A 91 -12.44 -7.74 -5.38
N ALA A 92 -12.74 -6.45 -5.54
CA ALA A 92 -14.10 -5.92 -5.60
C ALA A 92 -14.84 -6.21 -6.93
N ARG A 93 -14.11 -6.48 -8.02
CA ARG A 93 -14.70 -6.93 -9.30
C ARG A 93 -15.26 -8.35 -9.21
N HIS A 94 -14.88 -9.09 -8.16
CA HIS A 94 -15.24 -10.48 -7.93
C HIS A 94 -15.77 -10.66 -6.49
N PRO A 95 -16.98 -10.16 -6.19
CA PRO A 95 -17.49 -10.04 -4.82
C PRO A 95 -17.85 -11.38 -4.16
N SER A 96 -18.18 -12.40 -4.95
CA SER A 96 -18.82 -13.63 -4.46
C SER A 96 -18.03 -14.92 -4.74
N GLY A 97 -16.79 -14.82 -5.25
CA GLY A 97 -16.01 -15.96 -5.68
C GLY A 97 -14.56 -15.95 -5.19
N PRO A 98 -13.90 -17.12 -5.20
CA PRO A 98 -12.48 -17.22 -4.90
C PRO A 98 -11.64 -16.38 -5.87
N VAL A 99 -10.60 -15.70 -5.38
CA VAL A 99 -9.62 -14.98 -6.22
C VAL A 99 -8.21 -15.33 -5.75
N ARG A 100 -7.27 -15.46 -6.71
CA ARG A 100 -5.84 -15.62 -6.43
C ARG A 100 -5.11 -14.32 -6.79
N MET A 101 -4.20 -13.89 -5.94
CA MET A 101 -3.38 -12.71 -6.18
C MET A 101 -1.93 -12.99 -5.81
N VAL A 102 -1.00 -12.51 -6.63
CA VAL A 102 0.42 -12.41 -6.30
C VAL A 102 0.74 -10.93 -6.12
N GLY A 103 1.34 -10.56 -5.00
CA GLY A 103 1.72 -9.19 -4.68
C GLY A 103 3.15 -9.14 -4.14
N GLU A 104 4.06 -8.44 -4.81
CA GLU A 104 5.45 -8.27 -4.32
C GLU A 104 5.70 -6.80 -3.92
N PRO A 105 5.15 -6.34 -2.78
CA PRO A 105 5.30 -4.94 -2.34
C PRO A 105 6.71 -4.63 -1.80
N VAL A 106 7.48 -5.66 -1.45
CA VAL A 106 8.85 -5.60 -0.94
C VAL A 106 9.78 -6.27 -1.95
N TRP A 107 10.70 -5.49 -2.53
CA TRP A 107 11.77 -5.96 -3.40
C TRP A 107 13.04 -5.17 -3.10
N SER A 108 14.19 -5.61 -3.61
CA SER A 108 15.51 -5.02 -3.32
C SER A 108 15.66 -3.53 -3.72
N GLY A 109 14.74 -2.99 -4.52
CA GLY A 109 14.73 -1.58 -4.92
C GLY A 109 13.97 -0.65 -3.97
N ARG A 110 13.38 -1.15 -2.88
CA ARG A 110 12.71 -0.33 -1.87
C ARG A 110 13.72 0.44 -1.03
N SER A 111 13.48 1.73 -0.83
CA SER A 111 14.30 2.55 0.07
C SER A 111 13.95 2.29 1.54
N GLU A 112 14.86 2.63 2.45
CA GLU A 112 14.61 2.60 3.90
C GLU A 112 13.40 3.48 4.31
N LEU A 113 13.11 4.53 3.53
CA LEU A 113 11.96 5.41 3.76
C LEU A 113 10.63 4.75 3.37
N GLU A 114 10.64 3.95 2.30
CA GLU A 114 9.46 3.24 1.79
C GLU A 114 9.16 1.95 2.58
N TYR A 115 10.21 1.25 3.02
CA TYR A 115 10.11 -0.08 3.60
C TYR A 115 9.13 -0.19 4.79
N PRO A 116 9.13 0.72 5.78
CA PRO A 116 8.15 0.69 6.87
C PRO A 116 6.69 0.77 6.38
N ALA A 117 6.42 1.49 5.29
CA ALA A 117 5.08 1.55 4.71
C ALA A 117 4.69 0.22 4.04
N CYS A 118 5.64 -0.53 3.50
CA CYS A 118 5.43 -1.89 3.01
C CYS A 118 5.07 -2.84 4.14
N VAL A 119 5.83 -2.85 5.25
CA VAL A 119 5.51 -3.74 6.38
C VAL A 119 4.16 -3.40 7.00
N GLN A 120 3.82 -2.11 7.14
CA GLN A 120 2.50 -1.69 7.58
C GLN A 120 1.38 -2.06 6.60
N HIS A 121 1.66 -2.09 5.29
CA HIS A 121 0.74 -2.62 4.29
C HIS A 121 0.48 -4.12 4.54
N GLU A 122 1.54 -4.92 4.63
CA GLU A 122 1.45 -6.38 4.84
C GLU A 122 0.71 -6.74 6.13
N ALA A 123 0.97 -6.00 7.21
CA ALA A 123 0.28 -6.16 8.49
C ALA A 123 -1.26 -5.98 8.38
N LEU A 124 -1.73 -5.14 7.45
CA LEU A 124 -3.15 -4.85 7.26
C LEU A 124 -3.85 -5.75 6.24
N VAL A 125 -3.10 -6.53 5.44
CA VAL A 125 -3.68 -7.43 4.43
C VAL A 125 -4.64 -8.43 5.07
N ASN A 126 -4.25 -9.02 6.21
CA ASN A 126 -5.11 -9.94 6.96
C ASN A 126 -6.39 -9.27 7.48
N GLU A 127 -6.29 -8.07 8.05
CA GLU A 127 -7.43 -7.30 8.56
C GLU A 127 -8.42 -6.96 7.44
N ALA A 128 -7.92 -6.62 6.25
CA ALA A 128 -8.75 -6.21 5.12
C ALA A 128 -9.51 -7.35 4.43
N PHE A 129 -8.98 -8.58 4.44
CA PHE A 129 -9.49 -9.66 3.59
C PHE A 129 -9.95 -10.92 4.34
N THR A 130 -9.72 -11.02 5.64
CA THR A 130 -10.24 -12.15 6.44
C THR A 130 -11.75 -12.29 6.28
N GLY A 131 -12.20 -13.53 6.02
CA GLY A 131 -13.61 -13.84 5.77
C GLY A 131 -14.03 -13.80 4.29
N ARG A 132 -13.09 -13.51 3.38
CA ARG A 132 -13.26 -13.75 1.94
C ARG A 132 -12.45 -14.96 1.48
N GLY A 133 -12.98 -15.68 0.49
CA GLY A 133 -12.22 -16.65 -0.28
C GLY A 133 -11.16 -15.96 -1.13
N LEU A 134 -10.00 -15.62 -0.55
CA LEU A 134 -8.87 -15.10 -1.29
C LEU A 134 -7.60 -15.82 -0.88
N THR A 135 -6.72 -16.04 -1.86
CA THR A 135 -5.33 -16.38 -1.59
C THR A 135 -4.45 -15.27 -2.14
N ILE A 136 -3.69 -14.62 -1.26
CA ILE A 136 -2.67 -13.64 -1.58
C ILE A 136 -1.31 -14.28 -1.27
N LEU A 137 -0.45 -14.31 -2.27
CA LEU A 137 0.91 -14.80 -2.16
C LEU A 137 1.88 -13.66 -2.38
N CYS A 138 2.78 -13.45 -1.43
CA CYS A 138 3.80 -12.42 -1.45
C CYS A 138 5.19 -13.06 -1.53
N PRO A 139 5.91 -12.95 -2.66
CA PRO A 139 7.24 -13.53 -2.80
C PRO A 139 8.31 -12.64 -2.14
N TYR A 140 9.31 -13.27 -1.53
CA TYR A 140 10.44 -12.64 -0.86
C TYR A 140 11.75 -13.32 -1.31
N ASP A 141 12.65 -12.53 -1.91
CA ASP A 141 13.98 -12.98 -2.34
C ASP A 141 14.88 -13.21 -1.12
N ALA A 142 14.97 -14.45 -0.65
CA ALA A 142 15.76 -14.84 0.51
C ALA A 142 17.28 -14.83 0.25
N THR A 143 17.71 -14.54 -0.98
CA THR A 143 19.13 -14.38 -1.34
C THR A 143 19.56 -12.92 -1.26
N HIS A 144 18.69 -11.98 -1.65
CA HIS A 144 19.04 -10.56 -1.79
C HIS A 144 18.39 -9.64 -0.75
N LEU A 145 17.32 -10.06 -0.06
CA LEU A 145 16.74 -9.29 1.02
C LEU A 145 17.45 -9.57 2.35
N ASP A 146 17.55 -8.53 3.18
CA ASP A 146 18.14 -8.66 4.51
C ASP A 146 17.31 -9.60 5.40
N SER A 147 17.98 -10.26 6.34
CA SER A 147 17.34 -11.21 7.26
C SER A 147 16.18 -10.61 8.05
N ASP A 148 16.29 -9.33 8.41
CA ASP A 148 15.25 -8.62 9.17
C ASP A 148 13.97 -8.46 8.34
N ILE A 149 14.10 -8.31 7.01
CA ILE A 149 12.97 -8.26 6.08
C ILE A 149 12.24 -9.61 6.05
N LEU A 150 13.00 -10.71 6.02
CA LEU A 150 12.42 -12.05 6.02
C LEU A 150 11.70 -12.34 7.36
N VAL A 151 12.26 -11.87 8.47
CA VAL A 151 11.60 -11.95 9.79
C VAL A 151 10.28 -11.16 9.81
N ASP A 152 10.26 -9.94 9.27
CA ASP A 152 9.03 -9.15 9.19
C ASP A 152 7.99 -9.80 8.26
N ALA A 153 8.42 -10.51 7.21
CA ALA A 153 7.54 -11.33 6.39
C ALA A 153 6.91 -12.46 7.23
N GLU A 154 7.70 -13.17 8.05
CA GLU A 154 7.17 -14.18 8.98
C GLU A 154 6.19 -13.59 10.01
N ILE A 155 6.42 -12.37 10.48
CA ILE A 155 5.55 -11.69 11.46
C ILE A 155 4.21 -11.29 10.84
N THR A 156 4.20 -10.88 9.58
CA THR A 156 3.01 -10.35 8.89
C THR A 156 2.19 -11.40 8.14
N HIS A 157 2.75 -12.59 7.87
CA HIS A 157 2.09 -13.66 7.13
C HIS A 157 1.78 -14.87 8.02
N PRO A 158 0.51 -15.33 8.08
CA PRO A 158 0.15 -16.52 8.85
C PRO A 158 0.65 -17.82 8.22
N TRP A 159 0.93 -17.83 6.90
CA TRP A 159 1.43 -18.98 6.15
C TRP A 159 2.76 -18.68 5.48
N LEU A 160 3.66 -19.66 5.47
CA LEU A 160 4.97 -19.60 4.84
C LEU A 160 5.07 -20.70 3.78
N GLY A 161 5.26 -20.30 2.53
CA GLY A 161 5.43 -21.17 1.38
C GLY A 161 6.91 -21.39 1.05
N HIS A 162 7.25 -22.61 0.63
CA HIS A 162 8.58 -22.98 0.14
C HIS A 162 8.41 -23.91 -1.06
N VAL A 163 9.29 -23.82 -2.06
CA VAL A 163 9.25 -24.68 -3.23
C VAL A 163 9.39 -26.15 -2.83
N GLY A 164 8.50 -27.00 -3.36
CA GLY A 164 8.53 -28.44 -3.14
C GLY A 164 8.12 -28.89 -1.73
N GLN A 165 7.62 -27.99 -0.88
CA GLN A 165 7.14 -28.30 0.47
C GLN A 165 5.71 -27.77 0.67
N PRO A 166 4.89 -28.43 1.50
CA PRO A 166 3.61 -27.88 1.91
C PRO A 166 3.79 -26.56 2.66
N ASP A 167 2.84 -25.63 2.48
CA ASP A 167 2.81 -24.40 3.25
C ASP A 167 2.70 -24.72 4.76
N ARG A 168 3.47 -23.99 5.57
CA ARG A 168 3.47 -24.13 7.03
C ARG A 168 2.93 -22.87 7.70
N THR A 169 2.43 -23.00 8.91
CA THR A 169 2.04 -21.82 9.70
C THR A 169 3.28 -21.08 10.22
N SER A 170 3.21 -19.75 10.28
CA SER A 170 4.22 -18.93 10.93
C SER A 170 4.00 -18.92 12.44
N ALA A 171 5.01 -19.35 13.21
CA ALA A 171 4.98 -19.26 14.67
C ALA A 171 5.16 -17.82 15.18
N GLY A 172 5.75 -16.94 14.36
CA GLY A 172 5.99 -15.53 14.67
C GLY A 172 4.85 -14.59 14.27
N PHE A 173 3.76 -15.12 13.72
CA PHE A 173 2.65 -14.33 13.20
C PHE A 173 2.08 -13.38 14.27
N ALA A 174 2.36 -12.09 14.10
CA ALA A 174 1.97 -11.02 15.01
C ALA A 174 1.86 -9.67 14.23
N PRO A 175 0.92 -9.55 13.28
CA PRO A 175 0.85 -8.39 12.38
C PRO A 175 0.62 -7.06 13.14
N ASP A 176 -0.05 -7.10 14.29
CA ASP A 176 -0.21 -5.92 15.15
C ASP A 176 1.11 -5.44 15.76
N ALA A 177 2.03 -6.37 16.08
CA ALA A 177 3.35 -6.02 16.57
C ALA A 177 4.18 -5.34 15.47
N ALA A 178 4.13 -5.85 14.24
CA ALA A 178 4.78 -5.21 13.09
C ALA A 178 4.22 -3.82 12.81
N TRP A 179 2.88 -3.65 12.86
CA TRP A 179 2.25 -2.34 12.71
C TRP A 179 2.71 -1.31 13.74
N VAL A 180 2.79 -1.72 15.01
CA VAL A 180 3.25 -0.85 16.11
C VAL A 180 4.73 -0.54 15.97
N ARG A 181 5.57 -1.53 15.63
CA ARG A 181 7.02 -1.37 15.44
C ARG A 181 7.34 -0.27 14.43
N TYR A 182 6.62 -0.24 13.31
CA TYR A 182 6.84 0.71 12.21
C TYR A 182 5.99 1.98 12.29
N ASN A 183 5.26 2.21 13.40
CA ASN A 183 4.65 3.51 13.71
C ASN A 183 5.71 4.49 14.26
N GLU A 184 6.71 4.78 13.43
CA GLU A 184 7.88 5.59 13.78
C GLU A 184 7.58 7.09 13.63
N PRO A 185 8.17 7.95 14.47
CA PRO A 185 8.11 9.39 14.29
C PRO A 185 8.64 9.82 12.92
N LEU A 186 7.93 10.75 12.27
CA LEU A 186 8.33 11.28 10.97
C LEU A 186 9.24 12.50 11.15
N PRO A 187 10.45 12.50 10.56
CA PRO A 187 11.35 13.63 10.68
C PRO A 187 10.78 14.86 9.97
N SER A 188 10.91 16.00 10.64
CA SER A 188 10.63 17.33 10.07
C SER A 188 11.91 18.17 10.13
N ILE A 189 11.98 19.23 9.33
CA ILE A 189 13.12 20.14 9.31
C ILE A 189 12.73 21.52 9.88
N PRO A 190 13.61 22.18 10.67
CA PRO A 190 13.31 23.50 11.23
C PRO A 190 13.05 24.60 10.20
N THR A 191 13.57 24.43 8.98
CA THR A 191 13.46 25.39 7.87
C THR A 191 12.26 25.13 6.96
N ALA A 192 11.38 24.18 7.31
CA ALA A 192 10.20 23.89 6.52
C ALA A 192 9.28 25.12 6.47
N ALA A 193 8.73 25.39 5.28
CA ALA A 193 7.75 26.44 5.13
C ALA A 193 6.45 26.01 5.82
N SER A 194 5.97 26.81 6.76
CA SER A 194 4.80 26.47 7.59
C SER A 194 3.57 27.31 7.26
N CYS A 195 2.40 26.68 7.29
CA CYS A 195 1.09 27.32 7.24
C CYS A 195 0.19 26.68 8.30
N THR A 196 -0.50 27.50 9.09
CA THR A 196 -1.44 27.03 10.12
C THR A 196 -2.86 27.33 9.69
N LEU A 197 -3.71 26.31 9.74
CA LEU A 197 -5.12 26.40 9.40
C LEU A 197 -5.96 26.18 10.66
N HIS A 198 -7.01 26.99 10.79
CA HIS A 198 -7.97 26.87 11.87
C HIS A 198 -9.34 26.45 11.35
N ARG A 199 -9.69 26.80 10.11
CA ARG A 199 -11.04 26.57 9.56
C ARG A 199 -10.98 26.11 8.11
N LEU A 200 -12.06 25.46 7.66
CA LEU A 200 -12.18 25.00 6.26
C LEU A 200 -12.08 26.15 5.23
N THR A 201 -12.41 27.38 5.62
CA THR A 201 -12.23 28.58 4.77
C THR A 201 -10.76 28.88 4.45
N ASP A 202 -9.82 28.38 5.26
CA ASP A 202 -8.38 28.63 5.12
C ASP A 202 -7.75 27.73 4.02
N LEU A 203 -8.47 26.69 3.57
CA LEU A 203 -8.01 25.71 2.57
C LEU A 203 -7.58 26.36 1.26
N ALA A 204 -8.27 27.41 0.82
CA ALA A 204 -7.89 28.15 -0.39
C ALA A 204 -6.51 28.80 -0.24
N GLY A 205 -6.22 29.36 0.94
CA GLY A 205 -4.91 29.93 1.26
C GLY A 205 -3.82 28.86 1.31
N ALA A 206 -4.10 27.72 1.93
CA ALA A 206 -3.15 26.60 2.00
C ALA A 206 -2.80 26.03 0.62
N ARG A 207 -3.77 25.86 -0.28
CA ARG A 207 -3.52 25.44 -1.67
C ARG A 207 -2.69 26.48 -2.45
N GLN A 208 -2.89 27.77 -2.22
CA GLN A 208 -2.09 28.82 -2.85
C GLN A 208 -0.66 28.87 -2.29
N PHE A 209 -0.52 28.70 -0.97
CA PHE A 209 0.77 28.59 -0.29
C PHE A 209 1.59 27.44 -0.86
N ALA A 210 0.99 26.24 -0.97
CA ALA A 210 1.65 25.06 -1.51
C ALA A 210 2.05 25.23 -2.97
N ALA A 211 1.15 25.76 -3.81
CA ALA A 211 1.46 26.02 -5.20
C ALA A 211 2.56 27.08 -5.38
N LYS A 212 2.59 28.12 -4.55
CA LYS A 212 3.67 29.13 -4.59
C LYS A 212 5.00 28.51 -4.20
N TYR A 213 5.03 27.68 -3.15
CA TYR A 213 6.23 26.98 -2.71
C TYR A 213 6.76 26.05 -3.82
N ALA A 214 5.93 25.15 -4.34
CA ALA A 214 6.32 24.24 -5.40
C ALA A 214 6.81 24.95 -6.68
N ARG A 215 6.18 26.06 -7.09
CA ARG A 215 6.66 26.87 -8.22
C ARG A 215 8.05 27.45 -7.98
N TRP A 216 8.37 27.84 -6.75
CA TRP A 216 9.70 28.36 -6.41
C TRP A 216 10.77 27.30 -6.71
N PHE A 217 10.51 26.04 -6.38
CA PHE A 217 11.44 24.92 -6.59
C PHE A 217 11.36 24.30 -8.00
N GLY A 218 10.64 24.93 -8.93
CA GLY A 218 10.63 24.51 -10.35
C GLY A 218 9.73 23.34 -10.69
N PHE A 219 8.79 22.96 -9.81
CA PHE A 219 7.82 21.91 -10.09
C PHE A 219 6.91 22.27 -11.28
N ALA A 220 6.59 21.26 -12.09
CA ALA A 220 5.68 21.37 -13.21
C ALA A 220 4.23 21.59 -12.77
N ALA A 221 3.40 22.13 -13.66
CA ALA A 221 2.01 22.45 -13.36
C ALA A 221 1.18 21.23 -12.89
N ALA A 222 1.46 20.04 -13.44
CA ALA A 222 0.78 18.80 -13.06
C ALA A 222 1.12 18.40 -11.61
N GLU A 223 2.39 18.49 -11.22
CA GLU A 223 2.85 18.15 -9.86
C GLU A 223 2.33 19.14 -8.83
N ILE A 224 2.24 20.41 -9.21
CA ILE A 224 1.60 21.45 -8.38
C ILE A 224 0.12 21.12 -8.16
N ALA A 225 -0.60 20.66 -9.20
CA ALA A 225 -2.00 20.27 -9.07
C ALA A 225 -2.16 19.05 -8.14
N ASP A 226 -1.30 18.04 -8.28
CA ASP A 226 -1.25 16.87 -7.40
C ASP A 226 -0.99 17.28 -5.94
N LEU A 227 -0.02 18.16 -5.70
CA LEU A 227 0.25 18.72 -4.37
C LEU A 227 -0.96 19.48 -3.81
N GLN A 228 -1.61 20.31 -4.62
CA GLN A 228 -2.78 21.07 -4.17
C GLN A 228 -3.93 20.16 -3.77
N LEU A 229 -4.11 19.04 -4.47
CA LEU A 229 -5.08 18.00 -4.11
C LEU A 229 -4.69 17.34 -2.79
N ILE A 230 -3.45 16.92 -2.62
CA ILE A 230 -2.95 16.32 -1.37
C ILE A 230 -3.13 17.27 -0.19
N VAL A 231 -2.74 18.54 -0.34
CA VAL A 231 -2.91 19.56 0.70
C VAL A 231 -4.38 19.76 1.03
N ASN A 232 -5.25 19.79 0.02
CA ASN A 232 -6.69 19.91 0.24
C ASN A 232 -7.24 18.78 1.09
N GLU A 233 -6.95 17.53 0.70
CA GLU A 233 -7.49 16.35 1.36
C GLU A 233 -6.92 16.17 2.76
N LEU A 234 -5.59 16.31 2.93
CA LEU A 234 -4.96 16.19 4.25
C LEU A 234 -5.44 17.27 5.22
N ALA A 235 -5.47 18.53 4.79
CA ALA A 235 -5.93 19.62 5.64
C ALA A 235 -7.43 19.54 5.93
N SER A 236 -8.25 19.11 4.97
CA SER A 236 -9.69 18.90 5.20
C SER A 236 -9.93 17.78 6.21
N ASN A 237 -9.23 16.64 6.08
CA ASN A 237 -9.32 15.54 7.03
C ASN A 237 -8.88 15.98 8.43
N SER A 238 -7.78 16.73 8.51
CA SER A 238 -7.25 17.28 9.75
C SER A 238 -8.24 18.24 10.44
N LEU A 239 -8.89 19.13 9.68
CA LEU A 239 -9.86 20.09 10.23
C LEU A 239 -11.22 19.45 10.58
N GLN A 240 -11.62 18.38 9.88
CA GLN A 240 -12.91 17.71 10.10
C GLN A 240 -12.85 16.63 11.19
N HIS A 241 -11.76 15.89 11.25
CA HIS A 241 -11.59 14.73 12.12
C HIS A 241 -10.52 14.93 13.19
N GLY A 242 -9.59 15.87 12.97
CA GLY A 242 -8.56 16.22 13.92
C GLY A 242 -9.03 17.20 14.99
N ARG A 243 -8.08 17.68 15.78
CA ARG A 243 -8.28 18.79 16.72
C ARG A 243 -7.38 19.94 16.31
N GLU A 244 -7.96 21.13 16.24
CA GLU A 244 -7.26 22.36 15.86
C GLU A 244 -6.05 22.65 16.77
N PRO A 245 -5.01 23.32 16.23
CA PRO A 245 -4.87 23.74 14.84
C PRO A 245 -4.29 22.65 13.92
N CYS A 246 -4.61 22.73 12.62
CA CYS A 246 -3.95 21.94 11.58
C CYS A 246 -2.66 22.66 11.15
N THR A 247 -1.52 21.99 11.24
CA THR A 247 -0.22 22.53 10.81
C THR A 247 0.22 21.85 9.52
N LEU A 248 0.38 22.63 8.46
CA LEU A 248 0.95 22.23 7.18
C LEU A 248 2.42 22.68 7.11
N LEU A 249 3.32 21.74 6.84
CA LEU A 249 4.74 22.00 6.57
C LEU A 249 5.10 21.52 5.16
N LEU A 250 5.91 22.30 4.45
CA LEU A 250 6.43 21.97 3.13
C LEU A 250 7.93 22.14 3.10
N TRP A 251 8.64 21.14 2.56
CA TRP A 251 10.06 21.26 2.27
C TRP A 251 10.49 20.39 1.11
N GLU A 252 11.60 20.76 0.47
CA GLU A 252 12.27 19.95 -0.54
C GLU A 252 13.38 19.13 0.12
N ALA A 253 13.52 17.87 -0.30
CA ALA A 253 14.64 17.01 0.03
C ALA A 253 14.86 15.99 -1.10
N GLU A 254 16.09 15.88 -1.59
CA GLU A 254 16.53 14.85 -2.54
C GLU A 254 15.63 14.73 -3.79
N ASP A 255 15.31 15.85 -4.45
CA ASP A 255 14.41 15.90 -5.61
C ASP A 255 12.96 15.47 -5.28
N GLN A 256 12.56 15.54 -4.00
CA GLN A 256 11.19 15.31 -3.54
C GLN A 256 10.62 16.55 -2.86
N LEU A 257 9.35 16.83 -3.10
CA LEU A 257 8.57 17.73 -2.27
C LEU A 257 7.83 16.95 -1.20
N ILE A 258 8.07 17.33 0.04
CA ILE A 258 7.48 16.70 1.19
C ILE A 258 6.41 17.63 1.76
N CYS A 259 5.19 17.09 1.84
CA CYS A 259 4.03 17.73 2.44
C CYS A 259 3.68 17.01 3.73
N GLN A 260 3.85 17.69 4.86
CA GLN A 260 3.46 17.16 6.16
C GLN A 260 2.26 17.93 6.70
N VAL A 261 1.23 17.20 7.11
CA VAL A 261 0.10 17.74 7.86
C VAL A 261 0.05 17.08 9.23
N SER A 262 -0.13 17.88 10.27
CA SER A 262 -0.22 17.41 11.66
C SER A 262 -1.32 18.11 12.42
N ASP A 263 -1.98 17.36 13.30
CA ASP A 263 -3.01 17.86 14.22
C ASP A 263 -3.02 17.06 15.53
N SER A 264 -3.84 17.52 16.49
CA SER A 264 -3.97 16.90 17.81
C SER A 264 -5.06 15.82 17.89
N GLY A 265 -5.61 15.40 16.75
CA GLY A 265 -6.54 14.28 16.65
C GLY A 265 -5.80 12.94 16.50
N ARG A 266 -6.51 11.85 16.79
CA ARG A 266 -5.96 10.50 16.70
C ARG A 266 -6.69 9.73 15.61
N LEU A 267 -5.97 9.35 14.55
CA LEU A 267 -6.47 8.42 13.55
C LEU A 267 -6.54 7.00 14.13
N THR A 268 -7.75 6.51 14.41
CA THR A 268 -7.97 5.18 15.01
C THR A 268 -8.23 4.09 13.97
N ASP A 269 -8.78 4.44 12.82
CA ASP A 269 -9.04 3.49 11.73
C ASP A 269 -7.77 3.26 10.91
N ARG A 270 -7.15 2.09 11.07
CA ARG A 270 -5.90 1.71 10.39
C ARG A 270 -6.07 1.54 8.88
N LEU A 271 -7.28 1.21 8.45
CA LEU A 271 -7.63 1.02 7.04
C LEU A 271 -8.15 2.32 6.39
N ALA A 272 -8.13 3.46 7.09
CA ALA A 272 -8.49 4.75 6.52
C ALA A 272 -7.64 5.07 5.28
N GLY A 273 -8.29 5.38 4.17
CA GLY A 273 -7.63 5.59 2.88
C GLY A 273 -7.06 4.35 2.20
N ARG A 274 -7.27 3.14 2.77
CA ARG A 274 -6.75 1.86 2.24
C ARG A 274 -7.85 0.88 1.82
N ARG A 275 -9.13 1.29 1.94
CA ARG A 275 -10.27 0.54 1.39
C ARG A 275 -10.51 0.98 -0.07
N PRO A 276 -10.93 0.07 -0.97
CA PRO A 276 -11.26 0.46 -2.34
C PRO A 276 -12.45 1.41 -2.36
N ILE A 277 -12.42 2.40 -3.26
CA ILE A 277 -13.58 3.26 -3.56
C ILE A 277 -14.45 2.55 -4.59
N LEU A 278 -15.69 2.24 -4.24
CA LEU A 278 -16.62 1.47 -5.08
C LEU A 278 -17.80 2.29 -5.61
N GLY A 279 -17.99 3.52 -5.11
CA GLY A 279 -19.03 4.42 -5.61
C GLY A 279 -18.89 5.87 -5.19
N LEU A 280 -19.65 6.76 -5.84
CA LEU A 280 -19.66 8.22 -5.63
C LEU A 280 -20.18 8.66 -4.24
N GLY A 281 -20.63 7.72 -3.40
CA GLY A 281 -21.14 7.97 -2.05
C GLY A 281 -20.19 7.57 -0.92
N ASP A 282 -19.00 7.04 -1.23
CA ASP A 282 -18.04 6.65 -0.21
C ASP A 282 -17.51 7.92 0.51
N HIS A 283 -17.92 8.11 1.77
CA HIS A 283 -17.38 9.17 2.62
C HIS A 283 -15.97 8.78 3.10
N GLY A 284 -15.06 9.75 3.25
CA GLY A 284 -13.68 9.47 3.68
C GLY A 284 -12.69 9.14 2.56
N CYS A 285 -13.01 9.46 1.30
CA CYS A 285 -12.13 9.26 0.14
C CYS A 285 -10.82 10.07 0.21
N GLY A 286 -10.73 11.11 1.04
CA GLY A 286 -9.59 12.04 1.02
C GLY A 286 -8.24 11.35 1.21
N LEU A 287 -8.10 10.48 2.22
CA LEU A 287 -6.85 9.73 2.42
C LEU A 287 -6.58 8.71 1.29
N PHE A 288 -7.62 8.14 0.68
CA PHE A 288 -7.43 7.26 -0.48
C PHE A 288 -6.87 8.03 -1.67
N VAL A 289 -7.42 9.22 -1.95
CA VAL A 289 -6.94 10.11 -3.01
C VAL A 289 -5.49 10.51 -2.75
N VAL A 290 -5.14 10.89 -1.52
CA VAL A 290 -3.74 11.17 -1.15
C VAL A 290 -2.85 9.97 -1.42
N ASN A 291 -3.27 8.76 -1.02
CA ASN A 291 -2.51 7.54 -1.25
C ASN A 291 -2.34 7.26 -2.76
N ALA A 292 -3.35 7.51 -3.58
CA ALA A 292 -3.28 7.32 -5.04
C ALA A 292 -2.38 8.36 -5.74
N THR A 293 -2.38 9.60 -5.25
CA THR A 293 -1.68 10.73 -5.88
C THR A 293 -0.21 10.83 -5.47
N ALA A 294 0.13 10.61 -4.20
CA ALA A 294 1.50 10.70 -3.70
C ALA A 294 2.38 9.53 -4.15
N ASP A 295 3.70 9.72 -4.22
CA ASP A 295 4.67 8.66 -4.46
C ASP A 295 4.86 7.78 -3.22
N LEU A 296 4.76 8.38 -2.02
CA LEU A 296 4.78 7.69 -0.74
C LEU A 296 3.96 8.47 0.28
N VAL A 297 3.20 7.75 1.11
CA VAL A 297 2.55 8.33 2.29
C VAL A 297 3.03 7.57 3.53
N ARG A 298 3.53 8.32 4.52
CA ARG A 298 3.83 7.81 5.86
C ARG A 298 2.87 8.45 6.86
N ILE A 299 2.44 7.67 7.85
CA ILE A 299 1.55 8.14 8.91
C ILE A 299 2.17 7.75 10.24
N HIS A 300 2.30 8.72 11.13
CA HIS A 300 2.66 8.51 12.52
C HIS A 300 1.51 8.97 13.41
N THR A 301 1.01 8.08 14.25
CA THR A 301 -0.11 8.38 15.16
C THR A 301 0.26 8.06 16.60
N THR A 302 -0.04 9.00 17.49
CA THR A 302 0.17 8.90 18.93
C THR A 302 -1.11 9.26 19.68
N ALA A 303 -1.08 9.22 21.01
CA ALA A 303 -2.19 9.73 21.81
C ALA A 303 -2.34 11.27 21.72
N SER A 304 -1.28 11.99 21.33
CA SER A 304 -1.24 13.45 21.25
C SER A 304 -1.55 14.00 19.87
N GLY A 305 -1.61 13.18 18.83
CA GLY A 305 -1.83 13.66 17.48
C GLY A 305 -1.52 12.65 16.39
N THR A 306 -1.88 13.01 15.16
CA THR A 306 -1.56 12.31 13.93
C THR A 306 -0.74 13.24 13.05
N THR A 307 0.33 12.70 12.47
CA THR A 307 1.15 13.35 11.44
C THR A 307 1.12 12.50 10.19
N VAL A 308 0.78 13.11 9.06
CA VAL A 308 0.79 12.48 7.73
C VAL A 308 1.82 13.19 6.89
N GLN A 309 2.72 12.44 6.28
CA GLN A 309 3.75 12.96 5.38
C GLN A 309 3.56 12.33 3.99
N ALA A 310 3.22 13.16 3.02
CA ALA A 310 3.11 12.79 1.62
C ALA A 310 4.36 13.27 0.86
N HIS A 311 4.99 12.35 0.14
CA HIS A 311 6.18 12.60 -0.66
C HIS A 311 5.78 12.62 -2.13
N LEU A 312 6.23 13.63 -2.86
CA LEU A 312 6.08 13.75 -4.31
C LEU A 312 7.46 13.87 -4.95
N ARG A 313 7.82 12.94 -5.82
CA ARG A 313 9.07 13.02 -6.60
C ARG A 313 8.92 14.07 -7.69
N MET A 314 9.97 14.85 -7.90
CA MET A 314 10.10 15.67 -9.09
C MET A 314 10.20 14.76 -10.33
N ARG A 315 9.17 14.76 -11.15
CA ARG A 315 9.14 14.18 -12.48
C ARG A 315 9.95 15.10 -13.37
N LYS A 316 11.25 14.80 -13.52
CA LYS A 316 12.10 15.46 -14.51
C LYS A 316 11.40 15.35 -15.87
N SER A 317 11.17 16.49 -16.52
CA SER A 317 10.64 16.48 -17.89
C SER A 317 11.64 15.71 -18.75
N ALA A 318 11.16 14.67 -19.44
CA ALA A 318 11.94 13.88 -20.39
C ALA A 318 12.40 14.74 -21.58
#